data_AF-A0A3C1X2N3-F1
#
_entry.id   AF-A0A3C1X2N3-F1
#
_cell.length_a   1.000
_cell.length_b   1.000
_cell.length_c   1.000
_cell.angle_alpha   90.00
_cell.angle_beta   90.00
_cell.angle_gamma   90.00
#
_symmetry.space_group_name_H-M   'P 1'
#
loop_
_entity.id
_entity.type
_entity.pdbx_description
1 polymer ?
#
loop_
_entity_poly.entity_id
_entity_poly.type
_entity_poly.pdbx_seq_one_letter_code
_entity_poly.pdbx_strand_id
1 'polypeptide(L)'
;MQLLELLQRLEADSGRERVIRWGPRTLDLDLLLFGSLVQWQPRLMLPHPAMWHRRFVLSSAVEVAGRMLHPLLGQTVEQLWQRLSEPQLTVTVECAEDVANDGRFAGFLSSPLQLGAVQFLRRGAAASEQSDQHFFARVLLRAATAQNPPWSYPPQCPAPRTIELFVQGPEQALEQMRQTATAITG
;
A
#
# COMPACT_ATOMS: atom_id res chain seq x y z
N MET A 1 8.08 -23.90 -4.92
CA MET A 1 7.32 -22.90 -4.14
C MET A 1 6.99 -23.42 -2.72
N GLN A 2 7.98 -24.03 -2.04
CA GLN A 2 7.75 -24.80 -0.80
C GLN A 2 7.49 -23.92 0.44
N LEU A 3 8.07 -22.71 0.48
CA LEU A 3 7.95 -21.81 1.63
C LEU A 3 6.53 -21.26 1.81
N LEU A 4 5.88 -20.75 0.76
CA LEU A 4 4.51 -20.25 0.87
C LEU A 4 3.55 -21.36 1.30
N GLU A 5 3.73 -22.57 0.76
CA GLU A 5 2.93 -23.74 1.13
C GLU A 5 3.17 -24.17 2.58
N LEU A 6 4.37 -23.94 3.12
CA LEU A 6 4.66 -24.15 4.53
C LEU A 6 3.96 -23.10 5.40
N LEU A 7 4.03 -21.81 5.04
CA LEU A 7 3.33 -20.74 5.78
C LEU A 7 1.82 -21.00 5.85
N GLN A 8 1.22 -21.34 4.71
CA GLN A 8 -0.21 -21.67 4.64
C GLN A 8 -0.58 -22.89 5.48
N ARG A 9 0.30 -23.89 5.59
CA ARG A 9 0.10 -25.05 6.46
C ARG A 9 0.17 -24.66 7.94
N LEU A 10 1.16 -23.87 8.34
CA LEU A 10 1.29 -23.40 9.73
C LEU A 10 0.10 -22.56 10.19
N GLU A 11 -0.46 -21.73 9.32
CA GLU A 11 -1.69 -21.01 9.60
C GLU A 11 -2.88 -21.95 9.79
N ALA A 12 -3.01 -22.96 8.93
CA ALA A 12 -4.08 -23.97 9.06
C ALA A 12 -3.94 -24.76 10.37
N ASP A 13 -2.73 -25.19 10.72
CA ASP A 13 -2.41 -25.91 11.96
C ASP A 13 -2.66 -25.05 13.20
N SER A 14 -2.58 -23.72 13.07
CA SER A 14 -2.92 -22.75 14.13
C SER A 14 -4.42 -22.47 14.25
N GLY A 15 -5.28 -23.25 13.58
CA GLY A 15 -6.74 -23.14 13.67
C GLY A 15 -7.33 -22.00 12.84
N ARG A 16 -6.68 -21.57 11.76
CA ARG A 16 -7.22 -20.54 10.88
C ARG A 16 -8.46 -21.05 10.13
N GLU A 17 -9.64 -20.58 10.53
CA GLU A 17 -10.89 -20.81 9.80
C GLU A 17 -11.21 -19.65 8.85
N ARG A 18 -11.44 -19.93 7.56
CA ARG A 18 -11.80 -18.92 6.56
C ARG A 18 -13.31 -18.69 6.50
N VAL A 19 -13.90 -18.25 7.61
CA VAL A 19 -15.37 -18.03 7.73
C VAL A 19 -15.79 -16.66 7.17
N ILE A 20 -15.04 -15.60 7.51
CA ILE A 20 -15.33 -14.22 7.09
C ILE A 20 -14.10 -13.64 6.41
N ARG A 21 -14.29 -13.00 5.24
CA ARG A 21 -13.21 -12.28 4.55
C ARG A 21 -12.78 -11.09 5.41
N TRP A 22 -11.51 -11.09 5.83
CA TRP A 22 -10.94 -10.16 6.84
C TRP A 22 -11.54 -10.25 8.25
N GLY A 23 -12.15 -11.38 8.60
CA GLY A 23 -12.44 -11.68 10.00
C GLY A 23 -11.17 -11.83 10.84
N PRO A 24 -11.30 -11.84 12.17
CA PRO A 24 -10.20 -12.11 13.09
C PRO A 24 -9.50 -13.42 12.73
N ARG A 25 -8.17 -13.44 12.85
CA ARG A 25 -7.32 -14.60 12.53
C ARG A 25 -6.49 -14.95 13.74
N THR A 26 -6.39 -16.25 14.03
CA THR A 26 -5.52 -16.78 15.09
C THR A 26 -4.05 -16.53 14.77
N LEU A 27 -3.68 -16.66 13.50
CA LEU A 27 -2.34 -16.39 12.97
C LEU A 27 -2.45 -15.91 11.52
N ASP A 28 -1.64 -14.94 11.13
CA ASP A 28 -1.47 -14.47 9.75
C ASP A 28 0.03 -14.33 9.47
N LEU A 29 0.53 -15.07 8.48
CA LEU A 29 1.95 -15.11 8.11
C LEU A 29 2.13 -14.54 6.71
N ASP A 30 2.66 -13.32 6.64
CA ASP A 30 3.00 -12.65 5.37
C ASP A 30 4.48 -12.79 5.05
N LEU A 31 4.80 -13.23 3.82
CA LEU A 31 6.17 -13.20 3.31
C LEU A 31 6.49 -11.80 2.76
N LEU A 32 7.34 -11.05 3.47
CA LEU A 32 7.65 -9.66 3.13
C LEU A 32 8.74 -9.54 2.03
N LEU A 33 9.87 -10.19 2.23
CA LEU A 33 11.04 -10.18 1.35
C LEU A 33 11.65 -11.59 1.25
N PHE A 34 12.30 -11.88 0.13
CA PHE A 34 13.06 -13.11 -0.06
C PHE A 34 14.32 -12.85 -0.90
N GLY A 35 15.43 -12.50 -0.24
CA GLY A 35 16.64 -12.05 -0.94
C GLY A 35 16.33 -10.88 -1.87
N SER A 36 16.78 -10.97 -3.12
CA SER A 36 16.48 -10.00 -4.20
C SER A 36 15.30 -10.42 -5.09
N LEU A 37 14.53 -11.45 -4.71
CA LEU A 37 13.43 -11.96 -5.52
C LEU A 37 12.34 -10.90 -5.69
N VAL A 38 12.04 -10.60 -6.95
CA VAL A 38 10.86 -9.84 -7.37
C VAL A 38 9.95 -10.79 -8.11
N GLN A 39 8.75 -10.99 -7.59
CA GLN A 39 7.73 -11.83 -8.20
C GLN A 39 6.37 -11.18 -8.03
N TRP A 40 5.65 -10.97 -9.14
CA TRP A 40 4.34 -10.32 -9.11
C TRP A 40 3.29 -11.20 -9.77
N GLN A 41 2.80 -12.18 -9.02
CA GLN A 41 1.80 -13.15 -9.49
C GLN A 41 0.62 -13.23 -8.51
N PRO A 42 -0.60 -13.58 -8.95
CA PRO A 42 -1.76 -13.65 -8.07
C PRO A 42 -1.59 -14.54 -6.83
N ARG A 43 -0.76 -15.60 -6.92
CA ARG A 43 -0.49 -16.52 -5.81
C ARG A 43 0.60 -16.01 -4.85
N LEU A 44 1.48 -15.11 -5.30
CA LEU A 44 2.61 -14.60 -4.53
C LEU A 44 3.10 -13.26 -5.10
N MET A 45 3.04 -12.22 -4.28
CA MET A 45 3.60 -10.89 -4.58
C MET A 45 4.76 -10.60 -3.63
N LEU A 46 5.96 -10.43 -4.20
CA LEU A 46 7.21 -10.13 -3.51
C LEU A 46 7.97 -9.02 -4.22
N PRO A 47 8.51 -8.03 -3.49
CA PRO A 47 8.24 -7.71 -2.08
C PRO A 47 6.75 -7.55 -1.77
N HIS A 48 6.35 -7.82 -0.52
CA HIS A 48 4.95 -7.70 -0.14
C HIS A 48 4.46 -6.27 -0.44
N PRO A 49 3.37 -6.07 -1.22
CA PRO A 49 3.03 -4.77 -1.80
C PRO A 49 2.87 -3.64 -0.78
N ALA A 50 2.42 -3.97 0.43
CA ALA A 50 2.18 -3.00 1.49
C ALA A 50 3.27 -2.91 2.56
N MET A 51 4.36 -3.68 2.46
CA MET A 51 5.34 -3.71 3.56
C MET A 51 6.02 -2.35 3.79
N TRP A 52 6.27 -1.59 2.73
CA TRP A 52 7.12 -0.40 2.76
C TRP A 52 6.42 0.84 3.31
N HIS A 53 5.10 0.80 3.50
CA HIS A 53 4.31 1.90 4.05
C HIS A 53 3.48 1.50 5.28
N ARG A 54 3.72 0.31 5.84
CA ARG A 54 3.06 -0.15 7.08
C ARG A 54 3.99 0.01 8.27
N ARG A 55 3.66 0.93 9.16
CA ARG A 55 4.47 1.24 10.35
C ARG A 55 4.72 0.02 11.22
N PHE A 56 3.66 -0.72 11.57
CA PHE A 56 3.78 -1.90 12.43
C PHE A 56 4.65 -3.01 11.80
N VAL A 57 4.68 -3.11 10.47
CA VAL A 57 5.54 -4.08 9.76
C VAL A 57 6.99 -3.65 9.87
N LEU A 58 7.28 -2.38 9.55
CA LEU A 58 8.65 -1.87 9.53
C LEU A 58 9.24 -1.70 10.92
N SER A 59 8.44 -1.36 11.94
CA SER A 59 8.89 -1.24 13.32
C SER A 59 9.43 -2.55 13.89
N SER A 60 8.82 -3.69 13.54
CA SER A 60 9.32 -5.01 13.96
C SER A 60 10.40 -5.54 13.00
N ALA A 61 10.26 -5.30 11.70
CA ALA A 61 11.22 -5.79 10.72
C ALA A 61 12.61 -5.14 10.88
N VAL A 62 12.70 -3.88 11.32
CA VAL A 62 13.99 -3.20 11.49
C VAL A 62 14.86 -3.86 12.57
N GLU A 63 14.24 -4.41 13.63
CA GLU A 63 14.94 -5.07 14.74
C GLU A 63 15.72 -6.31 14.29
N VAL A 64 15.20 -7.04 13.29
CA VAL A 64 15.76 -8.31 12.83
C VAL A 64 16.42 -8.24 11.44
N ALA A 65 15.97 -7.31 10.60
CA ALA A 65 16.29 -7.25 9.18
C ALA A 65 16.60 -5.83 8.68
N GLY A 66 16.98 -4.90 9.57
CA GLY A 66 17.19 -3.47 9.24
C GLY A 66 18.09 -3.21 8.03
N ARG A 67 19.12 -4.04 7.80
CA ARG A 67 20.07 -3.90 6.68
C ARG A 67 19.62 -4.56 5.37
N MET A 68 18.53 -5.33 5.37
CA MET A 68 18.02 -5.96 4.15
C MET A 68 17.53 -4.89 3.17
N LEU A 69 17.89 -5.04 1.90
CA LEU A 69 17.49 -4.12 0.83
C LEU A 69 16.14 -4.52 0.25
N HIS A 70 15.25 -3.54 0.07
CA HIS A 70 14.02 -3.69 -0.69
C HIS A 70 14.33 -3.61 -2.19
N PRO A 71 14.21 -4.70 -2.96
CA PRO A 71 14.74 -4.78 -4.32
C PRO A 71 14.08 -3.81 -5.31
N LEU A 72 12.84 -3.36 -5.05
CA LEU A 72 12.14 -2.38 -5.89
C LEU A 72 12.39 -0.92 -5.49
N LEU A 73 12.78 -0.65 -4.24
CA LEU A 73 12.92 0.72 -3.72
C LEU A 73 14.39 1.12 -3.57
N GLY A 74 15.32 0.16 -3.61
CA GLY A 74 16.75 0.40 -3.41
C GLY A 74 17.09 0.92 -2.01
N GLN A 75 16.19 0.72 -1.05
CA GLN A 75 16.31 1.23 0.32
C GLN A 75 16.38 0.06 1.30
N THR A 76 17.15 0.22 2.38
CA THR A 76 17.15 -0.75 3.47
C THR A 76 15.83 -0.67 4.25
N VAL A 77 15.47 -1.75 4.96
CA VAL A 77 14.32 -1.74 5.88
C VAL A 77 14.43 -0.61 6.89
N GLU A 78 15.63 -0.32 7.39
CA GLU A 78 15.90 0.80 8.29
C GLU A 78 15.63 2.17 7.63
N GLN A 79 16.05 2.37 6.38
CA GLN A 79 15.75 3.60 5.64
C GLN A 79 14.26 3.76 5.38
N LEU A 80 13.54 2.68 5.08
CA LEU A 80 12.07 2.69 4.94
C LEU A 80 11.39 3.06 6.26
N TRP A 81 11.86 2.52 7.38
CA TRP A 81 11.37 2.84 8.71
C TRP A 81 11.60 4.32 9.08
N GLN A 82 12.80 4.85 8.81
CA GLN A 82 13.14 6.25 9.04
C GLN A 82 12.21 7.19 8.26
N ARG A 83 11.91 6.86 6.99
CA ARG A 83 10.96 7.62 6.18
C ARG A 83 9.56 7.70 6.78
N LEU A 84 9.09 6.66 7.46
CA LEU A 84 7.79 6.67 8.15
C LEU A 84 7.80 7.45 9.47
N SER A 85 8.97 7.87 9.93
CA SER A 85 9.15 8.59 11.20
C SER A 85 9.27 10.10 11.02
N GLU A 86 9.13 10.59 9.78
CA GLU A 86 9.07 12.03 9.50
C GLU A 86 7.85 12.69 10.15
N PRO A 87 7.95 13.95 10.60
CA PRO A 87 6.85 14.64 11.29
C PRO A 87 5.63 14.86 10.39
N GLN A 88 5.86 15.01 9.09
CA GLN A 88 4.83 15.24 8.10
C GLN A 88 5.14 14.45 6.81
N LEU A 89 4.13 13.74 6.32
CA LEU A 89 4.23 12.86 5.16
C LEU A 89 3.23 13.31 4.10
N THR A 90 3.74 13.83 2.99
CA THR A 90 2.89 14.22 1.86
C THR A 90 2.62 13.03 0.94
N VAL A 91 1.35 12.74 0.70
CA VAL A 91 0.88 11.71 -0.23
C VAL A 91 0.14 12.39 -1.39
N THR A 92 0.62 12.20 -2.61
CA THR A 92 -0.06 12.73 -3.79
C THR A 92 -1.16 11.77 -4.23
N VAL A 93 -2.30 12.30 -4.70
CA VAL A 93 -3.45 11.51 -5.14
C VAL A 93 -3.73 11.81 -6.60
N GLU A 94 -3.70 10.76 -7.42
CA GLU A 94 -3.99 10.78 -8.85
C GLU A 94 -5.21 9.88 -9.12
N CYS A 95 -6.07 10.26 -10.07
CA CYS A 95 -7.10 9.34 -10.57
C CYS A 95 -6.65 8.85 -11.93
N ALA A 96 -6.71 7.54 -12.15
CA ALA A 96 -6.67 6.99 -13.48
C ALA A 96 -7.90 7.46 -14.28
N GLU A 97 -7.82 7.34 -15.62
CA GLU A 97 -8.85 7.83 -16.55
C GLU A 97 -10.25 7.30 -16.22
N ASP A 98 -10.35 6.04 -15.82
CA ASP A 98 -11.59 5.37 -15.42
C ASP A 98 -12.29 6.05 -14.23
N VAL A 99 -11.53 6.53 -13.25
CA VAL A 99 -12.05 7.28 -12.10
C VAL A 99 -12.20 8.76 -12.43
N ALA A 100 -11.30 9.35 -13.22
CA ALA A 100 -11.34 10.76 -13.59
C ALA A 100 -12.58 11.10 -14.43
N ASN A 101 -13.05 10.15 -15.25
CA ASN A 101 -14.25 10.30 -16.08
C ASN A 101 -15.56 10.08 -15.30
N ASP A 102 -15.50 9.58 -14.07
CA ASP A 102 -16.67 9.42 -13.21
C ASP A 102 -17.05 10.76 -12.58
N GLY A 103 -18.20 11.31 -12.96
CA GLY A 103 -18.71 12.58 -12.44
C GLY A 103 -18.86 12.63 -10.92
N ARG A 104 -18.93 11.48 -10.22
CA ARG A 104 -18.93 11.42 -8.76
C ARG A 104 -17.61 11.85 -8.12
N PHE A 105 -16.52 11.82 -8.88
CA PHE A 105 -15.20 12.31 -8.47
C PHE A 105 -14.97 13.78 -8.88
N ALA A 106 -15.96 14.47 -9.45
CA ALA A 106 -15.86 15.89 -9.74
C ALA A 106 -15.59 16.68 -8.44
N GLY A 107 -14.51 17.45 -8.42
CA GLY A 107 -14.09 18.19 -7.21
C GLY A 107 -13.56 17.31 -6.07
N PHE A 108 -13.34 16.02 -6.31
CA PHE A 108 -12.77 15.12 -5.30
C PHE A 108 -11.40 15.60 -4.87
N LEU A 109 -11.22 15.74 -3.55
CA LEU A 109 -9.99 16.23 -2.93
C LEU A 109 -9.54 17.60 -3.48
N SER A 110 -10.50 18.51 -3.71
CA SER A 110 -10.23 19.89 -4.13
C SER A 110 -9.46 20.71 -3.10
N SER A 111 -9.48 20.30 -1.83
CA SER A 111 -8.62 20.79 -0.76
C SER A 111 -7.77 19.64 -0.17
N PRO A 112 -6.60 19.95 0.42
CA PRO A 112 -5.78 18.97 1.14
C PRO A 112 -6.56 18.24 2.24
N LEU A 113 -6.40 16.92 2.33
CA LEU A 113 -6.93 16.12 3.43
C LEU A 113 -5.80 15.81 4.42
N GLN A 114 -5.91 16.33 5.65
CA GLN A 114 -4.96 16.07 6.73
C GLN A 114 -5.48 14.94 7.63
N LEU A 115 -4.66 13.91 7.84
CA LEU A 115 -4.94 12.76 8.73
C LEU A 115 -3.70 12.45 9.57
N GLY A 116 -3.65 12.95 10.80
CA GLY A 116 -2.46 12.84 11.64
C GLY A 116 -1.25 13.50 10.98
N ALA A 117 -0.15 12.76 10.82
CA ALA A 117 1.06 13.22 10.12
C ALA A 117 0.92 13.16 8.58
N VAL A 118 -0.11 12.50 8.03
CA VAL A 118 -0.26 12.31 6.58
C VAL A 118 -1.12 13.41 5.98
N GLN A 119 -0.61 14.06 4.95
CA GLN A 119 -1.34 15.03 4.15
C GLN A 119 -1.56 14.49 2.74
N PHE A 120 -2.81 14.32 2.32
CA PHE A 120 -3.15 13.94 0.96
C PHE A 120 -3.41 15.19 0.11
N LEU A 121 -2.78 15.23 -1.07
CA LEU A 121 -2.87 16.34 -2.02
C LEU A 121 -3.29 15.82 -3.38
N ARG A 122 -4.35 16.38 -3.97
CA ARG A 122 -4.73 16.06 -5.34
C ARG A 122 -3.69 16.60 -6.31
N ARG A 123 -3.14 15.74 -7.19
CA ARG A 123 -2.32 16.21 -8.29
C ARG A 123 -3.22 16.73 -9.42
N GLY A 124 -3.07 18.02 -9.77
CA GLY A 124 -3.73 18.61 -10.93
C GLY A 124 -3.01 18.26 -12.24
N ALA A 125 -3.72 18.28 -13.37
CA ALA A 125 -3.16 18.00 -14.70
C ALA A 125 -2.04 18.97 -15.13
N ALA A 126 -1.90 20.12 -14.46
CA ALA A 126 -0.90 21.17 -14.73
C ALA A 126 0.23 21.24 -13.68
N ALA A 127 0.36 20.25 -12.80
CA ALA A 127 1.47 20.22 -11.84
C ALA A 127 2.79 19.97 -12.60
N SER A 128 3.65 20.99 -12.65
CA SER A 128 4.97 20.88 -13.28
C SER A 128 5.84 19.82 -12.59
N GLU A 129 6.68 19.15 -13.38
CA GLU A 129 7.64 18.12 -12.93
C GLU A 129 8.61 18.61 -11.82
N GLN A 130 8.70 19.93 -11.61
CA GLN A 130 9.58 20.57 -10.62
C GLN A 130 9.03 20.59 -9.18
N SER A 131 7.73 20.34 -8.98
CA SER A 131 7.12 20.18 -7.63
C SER A 131 7.31 18.79 -7.02
N ASP A 132 7.96 17.86 -7.74
CA ASP A 132 7.88 16.42 -7.49
C ASP A 132 8.95 15.86 -6.54
N GLN A 133 9.74 16.72 -5.89
CA GLN A 133 10.93 16.26 -5.18
C GLN A 133 10.68 15.73 -3.75
N HIS A 134 9.56 16.06 -3.11
CA HIS A 134 9.33 15.66 -1.71
C HIS A 134 7.91 15.15 -1.44
N PHE A 135 7.58 13.98 -2.00
CA PHE A 135 6.42 13.19 -1.56
C PHE A 135 6.87 11.85 -0.94
N PHE A 136 6.10 11.40 0.05
CA PHE A 136 6.29 10.10 0.69
C PHE A 136 5.83 8.97 -0.25
N ALA A 137 4.58 9.04 -0.71
CA ALA A 137 3.94 8.06 -1.60
C ALA A 137 2.99 8.74 -2.60
N ARG A 138 2.67 8.04 -3.68
CA ARG A 138 1.59 8.36 -4.60
C ARG A 138 0.46 7.37 -4.40
N VAL A 139 -0.76 7.86 -4.26
CA VAL A 139 -1.99 7.06 -4.33
C VAL A 139 -2.56 7.21 -5.73
N LEU A 140 -2.74 6.09 -6.42
CA LEU A 140 -3.43 6.03 -7.71
C LEU A 140 -4.79 5.37 -7.51
N LEU A 141 -5.86 6.15 -7.70
CA LEU A 141 -7.23 5.65 -7.65
C LEU A 141 -7.62 5.05 -9.00
N ARG A 142 -8.12 3.82 -8.97
CA ARG A 142 -8.67 3.10 -10.13
C ARG A 142 -10.08 2.60 -9.83
N ALA A 143 -10.89 2.43 -10.87
CA ALA A 143 -12.24 1.90 -10.68
C ALA A 143 -12.16 0.42 -10.28
N ALA A 144 -12.87 0.04 -9.23
CA ALA A 144 -12.96 -1.36 -8.82
C ALA A 144 -13.74 -2.19 -9.86
N THR A 145 -13.26 -3.40 -10.14
CA THR A 145 -13.90 -4.35 -11.05
C THR A 145 -14.10 -5.71 -10.37
N ALA A 146 -14.78 -6.64 -11.04
CA ALA A 146 -14.90 -8.01 -10.54
C ALA A 146 -13.52 -8.69 -10.40
N GLN A 147 -12.57 -8.37 -11.28
CA GLN A 147 -11.21 -8.89 -11.25
C GLN A 147 -10.33 -8.17 -10.22
N ASN A 148 -10.55 -6.86 -10.03
CA ASN A 148 -9.81 -6.04 -9.07
C ASN A 148 -10.78 -5.34 -8.11
N PRO A 149 -11.33 -6.09 -7.14
CA PRO A 149 -12.22 -5.52 -6.14
C PRO A 149 -11.45 -4.60 -5.17
N PRO A 150 -12.13 -3.81 -4.33
CA PRO A 150 -11.51 -2.79 -3.47
C PRO A 150 -10.40 -3.27 -2.52
N TRP A 151 -10.32 -4.57 -2.28
CA TRP A 151 -9.38 -5.21 -1.36
C TRP A 151 -8.21 -5.91 -2.05
N SER A 152 -8.11 -5.87 -3.38
CA SER A 152 -7.04 -6.54 -4.11
C SER A 152 -5.83 -5.62 -4.30
N TYR A 153 -4.67 -6.24 -4.42
CA TYR A 153 -3.49 -5.60 -4.98
C TYR A 153 -3.57 -5.57 -6.51
N PRO A 154 -2.88 -4.60 -7.15
CA PRO A 154 -2.90 -4.48 -8.61
C PRO A 154 -2.28 -5.70 -9.28
N PRO A 155 -2.75 -6.08 -10.48
CA PRO A 155 -2.28 -7.27 -11.19
C PRO A 155 -0.85 -7.13 -11.72
N GLN A 156 -0.33 -5.90 -11.79
CA GLN A 156 1.03 -5.57 -12.18
C GLN A 156 1.73 -4.81 -11.07
N CYS A 157 3.05 -4.95 -10.97
CA CYS A 157 3.84 -4.26 -9.98
C CYS A 157 3.72 -2.74 -10.22
N PRO A 158 3.27 -1.96 -9.23
CA PRO A 158 3.18 -0.52 -9.35
C PRO A 158 4.55 0.12 -9.52
N ALA A 159 4.54 1.37 -10.00
CA ALA A 159 5.73 2.20 -9.95
C ALA A 159 6.24 2.37 -8.50
N PRO A 160 7.54 2.61 -8.28
CA PRO A 160 8.10 2.84 -6.96
C PRO A 160 7.30 3.89 -6.17
N ARG A 161 7.10 3.63 -4.88
CA ARG A 161 6.33 4.48 -3.95
C ARG A 161 4.88 4.76 -4.38
N THR A 162 4.28 3.86 -5.17
CA THR A 162 2.88 3.96 -5.59
C THR A 162 2.01 2.96 -4.84
N ILE A 163 0.88 3.43 -4.33
CA ILE A 163 -0.19 2.67 -3.69
C ILE A 163 -1.39 2.75 -4.63
N GLU A 164 -1.71 1.64 -5.31
CA GLU A 164 -2.93 1.59 -6.13
C GLU A 164 -4.12 1.16 -5.28
N LEU A 165 -5.19 1.95 -5.32
CA LEU A 165 -6.44 1.71 -4.60
C LEU A 165 -7.57 1.51 -5.60
N PHE A 166 -8.29 0.41 -5.50
CA PHE A 166 -9.48 0.13 -6.29
C PHE A 166 -10.72 0.64 -5.54
N VAL A 167 -11.50 1.51 -6.17
CA VAL A 167 -12.60 2.22 -5.52
C VAL A 167 -13.89 2.16 -6.33
N GLN A 168 -15.03 2.05 -5.65
CA GLN A 168 -16.37 2.06 -6.23
C GLN A 168 -17.01 3.46 -6.23
N GLY A 169 -16.42 4.41 -5.48
CA GLY A 169 -16.90 5.77 -5.35
C GLY A 169 -16.03 6.61 -4.40
N PRO A 170 -16.30 7.93 -4.31
CA PRO A 170 -15.48 8.87 -3.55
C PRO A 170 -15.47 8.59 -2.04
N GLU A 171 -16.59 8.15 -1.47
CA GLU A 171 -16.66 7.82 -0.04
C GLU A 171 -15.73 6.65 0.32
N GLN A 172 -15.75 5.58 -0.50
CA GLN A 172 -14.84 4.44 -0.32
C GLN A 172 -13.38 4.84 -0.55
N ALA A 173 -13.11 5.74 -1.49
CA ALA A 173 -11.76 6.28 -1.70
C ALA A 173 -11.25 7.01 -0.45
N LEU A 174 -12.07 7.87 0.17
CA LEU A 174 -11.72 8.55 1.41
C LEU A 174 -11.47 7.56 2.55
N GLU A 175 -12.29 6.52 2.66
CA GLU A 175 -12.11 5.50 3.69
C GLU A 175 -10.80 4.72 3.51
N GLN A 176 -10.49 4.28 2.29
CA GLN A 176 -9.20 3.62 2.02
C GLN A 176 -8.00 4.56 2.22
N MET A 177 -8.15 5.85 1.94
CA MET A 177 -7.11 6.85 2.25
C MET A 177 -6.93 7.01 3.77
N ARG A 178 -8.01 6.95 4.57
CA ARG A 178 -7.90 6.91 6.04
C ARG A 178 -7.15 5.68 6.52
N GLN A 179 -7.51 4.51 6.00
CA GLN A 179 -6.81 3.25 6.31
C GLN A 179 -5.33 3.30 5.90
N THR A 180 -5.03 3.92 4.75
CA THR A 180 -3.65 4.15 4.30
C THR A 180 -2.89 5.06 5.25
N ALA A 181 -3.53 6.14 5.73
CA ALA A 181 -2.93 7.03 6.73
C ALA A 181 -2.63 6.29 8.03
N THR A 182 -3.59 5.53 8.57
CA THR A 182 -3.38 4.68 9.76
C THR A 182 -2.25 3.68 9.53
N ALA A 183 -2.20 3.01 8.38
CA ALA A 183 -1.13 2.08 8.07
C ALA A 183 0.26 2.75 8.10
N ILE A 184 0.35 3.99 7.61
CA ILE A 184 1.57 4.80 7.60
C ILE A 184 1.97 5.26 9.01
N THR A 185 1.02 5.65 9.85
CA THR A 185 1.32 6.30 11.14
C THR A 185 1.27 5.38 12.36
N GLY A 186 0.70 4.18 12.23
CA GLY A 186 0.41 3.29 13.37
C GLY A 186 -0.87 3.70 14.08
#